data_AF-A0A259DPK3-F1
#
_entry.id   AF-A0A259DPK3-F1
#
_cell.length_a   1.000
_cell.length_b   1.000
_cell.length_c   1.000
_cell.angle_alpha   90.00
_cell.angle_beta   90.00
_cell.angle_gamma   90.00
#
_symmetry.space_group_name_H-M   'P 1'
#
loop_
_entity.id
_entity.type
_entity.pdbx_description
1 polymer ?
#
loop_
_entity_poly.entity_id
_entity_poly.type
_entity_poly.pdbx_seq_one_letter_code
_entity_poly.pdbx_strand_id
1 'polypeptide(L)' 'MKKLLAILAATTTLASPVMAQDKIKEFNIGVLGGENAQDRITGNECYRKAIEDALGVPVKIFTPADYDGGQDLWV' A
#
# COMPACT_ATOMS: atom_id res chain seq x y z
N MET A 1 -19.69 5.29 41.21
CA MET A 1 -19.39 6.40 40.28
C MET A 1 -17.90 6.43 39.88
N LYS A 2 -16.95 6.59 40.82
CA LYS A 2 -15.50 6.67 40.50
C LYS A 2 -14.91 5.42 39.80
N LYS A 3 -15.39 4.22 40.16
CA LYS A 3 -14.93 2.96 39.53
C LYS A 3 -15.41 2.79 38.09
N LEU A 4 -16.59 3.31 37.74
CA LEU A 4 -17.13 3.28 36.38
C LEU A 4 -16.32 4.19 35.45
N LEU A 5 -15.96 5.39 35.93
CA LEU A 5 -15.09 6.32 35.20
C LEU A 5 -13.68 5.72 34.96
N ALA A 6 -13.12 5.02 35.96
CA ALA A 6 -11.82 4.36 35.80
C ALA A 6 -11.84 3.21 34.78
N ILE A 7 -12.93 2.42 34.75
CA ILE A 7 -13.11 1.34 33.76
C ILE A 7 -13.31 1.91 32.35
N LEU A 8 -14.05 3.01 32.22
CA LEU A 8 -14.26 3.67 30.94
C LEU A 8 -12.95 4.29 30.40
N ALA A 9 -12.12 4.87 31.27
CA ALA A 9 -10.81 5.38 30.89
C ALA A 9 -9.80 4.27 30.54
N ALA A 10 -9.90 3.09 31.16
CA ALA A 10 -9.05 1.94 30.85
C ALA A 10 -9.44 1.23 29.54
N THR A 11 -10.69 1.37 29.09
CA THR A 11 -11.16 0.73 27.85
C THR A 11 -10.87 1.55 26.60
N THR A 12 -10.77 2.89 26.71
CA THR A 12 -10.43 3.75 25.56
C THR A 12 -8.98 3.60 25.09
N THR A 13 -8.04 3.24 25.97
CA THR A 13 -6.63 3.05 25.60
C THR A 13 -6.41 1.78 24.75
N LEU A 14 -7.26 0.76 24.90
CA LEU A 14 -7.21 -0.48 24.13
C LEU A 14 -7.81 -0.35 22.72
N ALA A 15 -8.54 0.72 22.43
CA ALA A 15 -9.12 1.01 21.11
C ALA A 15 -8.14 1.73 20.16
N SER A 16 -6.96 2.11 20.65
CA SER A 16 -5.92 2.82 19.89
C SER A 16 -5.38 2.10 18.64
N PRO A 17 -5.30 0.75 18.52
CA PRO A 17 -4.67 0.14 17.35
C PRO A 17 -5.51 0.24 16.07
N VAL A 18 -6.80 0.63 16.15
CA VAL A 18 -7.65 0.84 14.97
C VAL A 18 -7.30 2.14 14.20
N MET A 19 -6.65 3.11 14.86
CA MET A 19 -6.37 4.43 14.26
C MET A 19 -5.06 4.47 13.46
N ALA A 20 -4.26 3.39 13.46
CA ALA A 20 -2.97 3.31 12.76
C ALA A 20 -3.07 2.78 11.32
N GLN A 21 -4.26 2.37 10.88
CA GLN A 21 -4.49 1.94 9.51
C GLN A 21 -4.84 3.17 8.67
N ASP A 22 -3.85 4.05 8.46
CA ASP A 22 -3.93 5.04 7.38
C ASP A 22 -4.35 4.29 6.12
N LYS A 23 -5.48 4.69 5.51
CA LYS A 23 -5.96 4.05 4.30
C LYS A 23 -4.84 4.09 3.26
N ILE A 24 -4.54 2.94 2.67
CA ILE A 24 -3.65 2.87 1.50
C ILE A 24 -4.20 3.85 0.46
N LYS A 25 -3.38 4.79 0.01
CA LYS A 25 -3.79 5.83 -0.95
C LYS A 25 -3.50 5.44 -2.39
N GLU A 26 -2.44 4.68 -2.59
CA GLU A 26 -1.94 4.20 -3.87
C GLU A 26 -1.08 2.95 -3.65
N PHE A 27 -0.88 2.16 -4.71
CA PHE A 27 -0.06 0.96 -4.66
C PHE A 27 0.82 0.89 -5.92
N ASN A 28 2.13 0.98 -5.75
CA ASN A 28 3.10 1.02 -6.86
C ASN A 28 3.81 -0.33 -7.02
N ILE A 29 3.91 -0.82 -8.26
CA ILE A 29 4.55 -2.10 -8.62
C ILE A 29 5.84 -1.82 -9.38
N GLY A 30 6.98 -2.10 -8.76
CA GLY A 30 8.28 -2.10 -9.43
C GLY A 30 8.59 -3.48 -10.02
N VAL A 31 8.57 -3.61 -11.34
CA VAL A 31 8.98 -4.86 -12.03
C VAL A 31 10.45 -4.75 -12.36
N LEU A 32 11.30 -5.62 -11.82
CA LEU A 32 12.75 -5.68 -12.09
C LEU A 32 13.07 -6.75 -13.14
N GLY A 33 14.05 -6.45 -13.99
CA GLY A 33 14.48 -7.36 -15.05
C GLY A 33 13.47 -7.51 -16.18
N GLY A 34 13.91 -8.10 -17.30
CA GLY A 34 13.16 -8.19 -18.55
C GLY A 34 13.93 -7.59 -19.72
N GLU A 35 13.66 -8.07 -20.92
CA GLU A 35 14.38 -7.68 -22.14
C GLU A 35 14.11 -6.22 -22.54
N ASN A 36 12.93 -5.69 -22.20
CA ASN A 36 12.48 -4.36 -22.59
C ASN A 36 11.53 -3.75 -21.54
N ALA A 37 11.63 -2.44 -21.32
CA ALA A 37 10.81 -1.70 -20.36
C ALA A 37 9.32 -1.66 -20.74
N GLN A 38 9.00 -1.50 -22.03
CA GLN A 38 7.60 -1.42 -22.47
C GLN A 38 6.88 -2.76 -22.36
N ASP A 39 7.59 -3.86 -22.61
CA ASP A 39 7.04 -5.21 -22.48
C ASP A 39 6.80 -5.57 -21.01
N ARG A 40 7.64 -5.06 -20.09
CA ARG A 40 7.41 -5.18 -18.64
C ARG A 40 6.11 -4.52 -18.21
N ILE A 41 5.82 -3.32 -18.69
CA ILE A 41 4.58 -2.61 -18.34
C ILE A 41 3.38 -3.34 -18.94
N THR A 42 3.42 -3.61 -20.24
CA THR A 42 2.30 -4.22 -20.97
C THR A 42 2.01 -5.64 -20.46
N GLY A 43 3.04 -6.43 -20.20
CA GLY A 43 2.92 -7.81 -19.73
C GLY A 43 2.37 -7.94 -18.30
N ASN A 44 2.48 -6.88 -17.49
CA ASN A 44 2.00 -6.88 -16.10
C ASN A 44 0.70 -6.08 -15.90
N GLU A 45 0.15 -5.50 -16.97
CA GLU A 45 -1.09 -4.72 -16.93
C GLU A 45 -2.29 -5.50 -16.38
N CYS A 46 -2.31 -6.83 -16.54
CA CYS A 46 -3.33 -7.70 -15.94
C CYS A 46 -3.28 -7.67 -14.40
N TYR A 47 -2.09 -7.65 -13.82
CA TYR A 47 -1.90 -7.55 -12.38
C TYR A 47 -2.25 -6.16 -11.86
N ARG A 48 -1.88 -5.10 -12.60
CA ARG A 48 -2.27 -3.72 -12.27
C ARG A 48 -3.78 -3.61 -12.06
N LYS A 49 -4.55 -4.08 -13.05
CA LYS A 49 -6.02 -4.06 -13.00
C LYS A 49 -6.59 -4.90 -11.85
N ALA A 50 -6.12 -6.15 -11.72
CA ALA A 50 -6.61 -7.03 -10.66
C ALA A 50 -6.37 -6.48 -9.25
N ILE A 51 -5.22 -5.82 -9.04
CA ILE A 51 -4.87 -5.22 -7.74
C ILE A 51 -5.64 -3.92 -7.51
N GLU A 52 -5.82 -3.10 -8.55
CA GLU A 52 -6.64 -1.88 -8.47
C GLU A 52 -8.10 -2.21 -8.14
N ASP A 53 -8.67 -3.24 -8.77
CA ASP A 53 -10.02 -3.72 -8.49
C ASP A 53 -10.15 -4.28 -7.06
N ALA A 54 -9.12 -4.96 -6.56
CA ALA A 54 -9.12 -5.57 -5.23
C ALA A 54 -8.93 -4.54 -4.10
N LEU A 55 -8.08 -3.53 -4.31
CA LEU A 55 -7.73 -2.56 -3.29
C LEU A 55 -8.56 -1.27 -3.38
N GLY A 56 -9.14 -0.97 -4.55
CA GLY A 56 -9.88 0.27 -4.80
C GLY A 56 -9.02 1.52 -4.76
N VAL A 57 -7.70 1.37 -4.98
CA VAL A 57 -6.71 2.46 -4.97
C VAL A 57 -5.94 2.45 -6.29
N PRO A 58 -5.46 3.60 -6.79
CA PRO A 58 -4.68 3.67 -8.00
C PRO A 58 -3.45 2.75 -7.95
N VAL A 59 -3.22 2.00 -9.03
CA VAL A 59 -2.05 1.14 -9.18
C VAL A 59 -1.23 1.56 -10.39
N LYS A 60 0.07 1.75 -10.20
CA LYS A 60 1.03 2.09 -11.26
C LYS A 60 2.12 1.04 -11.37
N ILE A 61 2.53 0.73 -12.59
CA ILE A 61 3.68 -0.14 -12.87
C ILE A 61 4.86 0.72 -13.25
N PHE A 62 6.00 0.47 -12.62
CA PHE A 62 7.27 1.11 -12.90
C PHE A 62 8.31 0.06 -13.24
N THR A 63 9.30 0.49 -14.02
CA THR A 63 10.42 -0.34 -14.43
C THR A 63 11.71 0.19 -13.80
N PRO A 64 11.93 -0.07 -12.50
CA PRO A 64 13.13 0.40 -11.82
C PRO A 64 14.40 -0.11 -12.50
N ALA A 65 15.42 0.75 -12.50
CA ALA A 65 16.75 0.43 -13.03
C ALA A 65 17.46 -0.63 -12.17
N ASP A 66 17.31 -0.56 -10.85
CA ASP A 66 18.03 -1.41 -9.87
C ASP A 66 17.14 -1.87 -8.71
N TYR A 67 17.60 -2.90 -7.99
CA TYR A 67 16.88 -3.51 -6.86
C TYR A 67 16.66 -2.55 -5.69
N ASP A 68 17.47 -1.50 -5.58
CA ASP A 68 17.40 -0.52 -4.49
C ASP A 68 16.16 0.39 -4.59
N GLY A 69 15.46 0.40 -5.74
CA GLY A 69 14.11 0.98 -5.89
C GLY A 69 13.96 2.47 -5.55
N GLY A 70 15.06 3.15 -5.23
CA GLY A 70 15.06 4.34 -4.36
C GLY A 70 14.59 5.64 -4.99
N GLN A 71 14.34 5.70 -6.31
CA GLN A 71 13.80 6.88 -6.97
C GLN A 71 12.51 6.64 -7.75
N ASP A 72 12.31 5.46 -8.35
CA ASP A 72 11.14 5.19 -9.19
C ASP A 72 9.91 4.67 -8.42
N LEU A 73 10.07 4.24 -7.17
CA LEU A 73 8.94 3.72 -6.37
C LEU A 73 8.11 4.83 -5.68
N TRP A 74 8.67 6.04 -5.56
CA TRP A 74 8.12 7.16 -4.77
C TRP A 74 7.70 8.37 -5.61
N VAL A 75 7.76 8.28 -6.95
CA VAL A 75 7.39 9.35 -7.90
C VAL A 75 6.09 9.01 -8.64
#